data_AF-A0A939BTR2-F1
#
_entry.id   AF-A0A939BTR2-F1
#
_cell.length_a   1.000
_cell.length_b   1.000
_cell.length_c   1.000
_cell.angle_alpha   90.00
_cell.angle_beta   90.00
_cell.angle_gamma   90.00
#
_symmetry.space_group_name_H-M   'P 1'
#
loop_
_entity.id
_entity.type
_entity.pdbx_description
1 polymer ?
#
loop_
_entity_poly.entity_id
_entity_poly.type
_entity_poly.pdbx_seq_one_letter_code
_entity_poly.pdbx_strand_id
1 'polypeptide(L)'
;MAVPARKVKASKVTNVGDLEAKIKKLVVGDGKDLDAYFNCVATNIQILNTKAKLHCHTISHDGNDRPRVKDLARAVAAAVIDYSIPRSEILEAHNHMIKTRSTVKWTELAVKARQLFTSLSQTGEGGEMLLYLLTQTFLGLPQVMCKMPLKTSKEMHFHGSDGIYAQFDNNTQKLSLYWGESKLYTSIDNAISKCLDSLKPFLIDDGGTDSAQDRDLQLFRDNIDLCDPLLEQAFLNYLNPKSPTFKKLEYRGVSYSVPIG
;
A
#
# COMPACT_ATOMS: atom_id res chain seq x y z
N MET A 1 -14.47 -9.08 -60.26
CA MET A 1 -15.28 -8.52 -59.15
C MET A 1 -14.55 -8.81 -57.84
N ALA A 2 -13.87 -7.82 -57.27
CA ALA A 2 -13.15 -7.97 -56.01
C ALA A 2 -14.06 -7.56 -54.85
N VAL A 3 -14.24 -8.45 -53.88
CA VAL A 3 -14.98 -8.18 -52.64
C VAL A 3 -14.09 -7.31 -51.74
N PRO A 4 -14.55 -6.15 -51.25
CA PRO A 4 -13.71 -5.28 -50.43
C PRO A 4 -13.50 -5.86 -49.03
N ALA A 5 -12.24 -5.88 -48.59
CA ALA A 5 -11.83 -6.28 -47.26
C ALA A 5 -12.50 -5.40 -46.19
N ARG A 6 -13.17 -6.06 -45.26
CA ARG A 6 -13.84 -5.45 -44.09
C ARG A 6 -12.76 -4.82 -43.21
N LYS A 7 -12.65 -3.48 -43.23
CA LYS A 7 -11.85 -2.73 -42.26
C LYS A 7 -12.33 -3.10 -40.86
N VAL A 8 -11.51 -3.85 -40.13
CA VAL A 8 -11.68 -4.04 -38.69
C VAL A 8 -11.44 -2.65 -38.08
N LYS A 9 -12.53 -2.00 -37.68
CA LYS A 9 -12.45 -0.81 -36.84
C LYS A 9 -11.72 -1.22 -35.57
N ALA A 10 -10.63 -0.52 -35.25
CA ALA A 10 -10.05 -0.54 -33.93
C ALA A 10 -11.20 -0.32 -32.94
N SER A 11 -11.51 -1.36 -32.17
CA SER A 11 -12.51 -1.32 -31.13
C SER A 11 -12.09 -0.22 -30.15
N LYS A 12 -13.03 0.70 -29.91
CA LYS A 12 -12.91 1.74 -28.89
C LYS A 12 -12.33 1.11 -27.62
N VAL A 13 -11.20 1.66 -27.15
CA VAL A 13 -10.69 1.42 -25.80
C VAL A 13 -11.88 1.60 -24.88
N THR A 14 -12.30 0.49 -24.29
CA THR A 14 -13.46 0.40 -23.40
C THR A 14 -13.30 1.45 -22.32
N ASN A 15 -14.36 2.23 -22.11
CA ASN A 15 -14.48 3.22 -21.05
C ASN A 15 -14.26 2.49 -19.71
N VAL A 16 -13.02 2.50 -19.21
CA VAL A 16 -12.70 2.00 -17.87
C VAL A 16 -13.38 2.98 -16.94
N GLY A 17 -14.55 2.60 -16.41
CA GLY A 17 -15.25 3.41 -15.41
C GLY A 17 -14.28 3.88 -14.33
N ASP A 18 -14.51 5.10 -13.85
CA ASP A 18 -13.66 5.88 -12.94
C ASP A 18 -12.60 5.06 -12.16
N LEU A 19 -11.41 4.90 -12.76
CA LEU A 19 -10.30 4.13 -12.22
C LEU A 19 -9.84 4.71 -10.87
N GLU A 20 -9.92 6.04 -10.73
CA GLU A 20 -9.67 6.73 -9.46
C GLU A 20 -10.67 6.28 -8.39
N ALA A 21 -11.97 6.26 -8.71
CA ALA A 21 -12.98 5.78 -7.75
C ALA A 21 -12.80 4.29 -7.40
N LYS A 22 -12.43 3.44 -8.36
CA LYS A 22 -12.15 2.02 -8.11
C LYS A 22 -10.95 1.83 -7.17
N ILE A 23 -9.86 2.57 -7.41
CA ILE A 23 -8.68 2.53 -6.53
C ILE A 23 -9.03 3.07 -5.15
N LYS A 24 -9.73 4.20 -5.05
CA LYS A 24 -10.16 4.76 -3.75
C LYS A 24 -10.99 3.79 -2.91
N LYS A 25 -11.79 2.92 -3.55
CA LYS A 25 -12.56 1.87 -2.85
C LYS A 25 -11.70 0.75 -2.25
N LEU A 26 -10.42 0.66 -2.59
CA LEU A 26 -9.48 -0.30 -2.00
C LEU A 26 -8.97 0.14 -0.61
N VAL A 27 -9.20 1.40 -0.22
CA VAL A 27 -8.85 1.90 1.11
C VAL A 27 -9.70 1.16 2.14
N VAL A 28 -9.04 0.58 3.14
CA VAL A 28 -9.70 -0.09 4.27
C VAL A 28 -9.91 0.92 5.39
N GLY A 29 -11.07 0.87 6.05
CA GLY A 29 -11.45 1.79 7.12
C GLY A 29 -12.27 2.98 6.62
N ASP A 30 -12.69 3.83 7.55
CA ASP A 30 -13.51 5.02 7.26
C ASP A 30 -12.70 6.33 7.18
N GLY A 31 -11.36 6.20 7.30
CA GLY A 31 -10.43 7.33 7.32
C GLY A 31 -10.32 8.03 8.67
N LYS A 32 -10.97 7.53 9.72
CA LYS A 32 -10.99 8.13 11.08
C LYS A 32 -10.47 7.19 12.17
N ASP A 33 -10.13 5.94 11.81
CA ASP A 33 -9.68 4.90 12.74
C ASP A 33 -8.47 5.32 13.62
N LEU A 34 -7.69 6.31 13.17
CA LEU A 34 -6.52 6.82 13.88
C LEU A 34 -6.74 8.16 14.60
N ASP A 35 -7.90 8.82 14.43
CA ASP A 35 -8.16 10.16 14.99
C ASP A 35 -8.08 10.17 16.52
N ALA A 36 -8.41 9.06 17.16
CA ALA A 36 -8.34 8.93 18.61
C ALA A 36 -6.88 8.89 19.14
N TYR A 37 -5.90 8.59 18.29
CA TYR A 37 -4.51 8.35 18.67
C TYR A 37 -3.54 9.42 18.17
N PHE A 38 -3.96 10.24 17.20
CA PHE A 38 -3.11 11.28 16.64
C PHE A 38 -3.79 12.65 16.62
N ASN A 39 -3.01 13.68 16.93
CA ASN A 39 -3.34 15.06 16.65
C ASN A 39 -2.60 15.50 15.38
N CYS A 40 -3.32 16.13 14.45
CA CYS A 40 -2.73 16.75 13.27
C CYS A 40 -2.02 18.05 13.67
N VAL A 41 -0.72 18.15 13.38
CA VAL A 41 0.05 19.39 13.56
C VAL A 41 0.14 20.16 12.25
N ALA A 42 0.45 19.46 11.16
CA ALA A 42 0.50 20.03 9.82
C ALA A 42 0.23 18.94 8.78
N THR A 43 -0.44 19.29 7.69
CA THR A 43 -0.75 18.35 6.61
C THR A 43 -0.58 19.03 5.26
N ASN A 44 -0.14 18.27 4.25
CA ASN A 44 0.02 18.74 2.87
C ASN A 44 0.96 19.96 2.76
N ILE A 45 2.02 20.01 3.56
CA ILE A 45 3.02 21.08 3.50
C ILE A 45 4.01 20.79 2.37
N GLN A 46 4.03 21.64 1.34
CA GLN A 46 5.01 21.52 0.26
C GLN A 46 6.40 21.89 0.76
N ILE A 47 7.37 20.99 0.58
CA ILE A 47 8.76 21.30 0.90
C ILE A 47 9.39 22.11 -0.24
N LEU A 48 9.95 23.27 0.10
CA LEU A 48 10.53 24.22 -0.85
C LEU A 48 11.55 23.55 -1.76
N ASN A 49 11.52 23.88 -3.06
CA ASN A 49 12.41 23.34 -4.10
C ASN A 49 12.34 21.81 -4.29
N THR A 50 11.27 21.16 -3.82
CA THR A 50 11.03 19.73 -4.05
C THR A 50 9.60 19.48 -4.50
N LYS A 51 9.30 18.26 -4.93
CA LYS A 51 7.92 17.76 -5.13
C LYS A 51 7.35 17.08 -3.86
N ALA A 52 8.11 17.04 -2.77
CA ALA A 52 7.73 16.35 -1.55
C ALA A 52 6.68 17.13 -0.76
N LYS A 53 5.81 16.38 -0.10
CA LYS A 53 4.80 16.89 0.82
C LYS A 53 5.03 16.30 2.20
N LEU A 54 4.97 17.14 3.22
CA LEU A 54 5.13 16.77 4.62
C LEU A 54 3.77 16.74 5.32
N HIS A 55 3.59 15.68 6.10
CA HIS A 55 2.49 15.51 7.04
C HIS A 55 3.12 15.25 8.42
N CYS A 56 2.66 15.98 9.44
CA CYS A 56 3.18 15.93 10.79
C CYS A 56 2.02 15.73 11.76
N HIS A 57 2.13 14.65 12.54
CA HIS A 57 1.16 14.25 13.54
C HIS A 57 1.88 13.98 14.85
N THR A 58 1.18 14.17 15.97
CA THR A 58 1.67 13.84 17.31
C THR A 58 0.75 12.82 17.97
N ILE A 59 1.28 11.99 18.86
CA ILE A 59 0.46 11.02 19.58
C ILE A 59 -0.41 11.76 20.60
N SER A 60 -1.70 11.46 20.59
CA SER A 60 -2.67 12.00 21.53
C SER A 60 -2.38 11.50 22.95
N HIS A 61 -2.73 12.32 23.95
CA HIS A 61 -2.58 11.98 25.36
C HIS A 61 -3.94 11.55 25.94
N ASP A 62 -3.92 10.72 26.98
CA ASP A 62 -5.12 10.41 27.75
C ASP A 62 -5.47 11.55 28.72
N GLY A 63 -6.59 11.42 29.45
CA GLY A 63 -7.02 12.44 30.42
C GLY A 63 -6.09 12.63 31.63
N ASN A 64 -5.00 11.87 31.73
CA ASN A 64 -3.96 12.03 32.74
C ASN A 64 -2.62 12.50 32.12
N ASP A 65 -2.66 13.09 30.92
CA ASP A 65 -1.50 13.58 30.18
C ASP A 65 -0.45 12.49 29.88
N ARG A 66 -0.88 11.24 29.70
CA ARG A 66 0.01 10.14 29.28
C ARG A 66 -0.12 9.89 27.79
N PRO A 67 0.99 9.76 27.04
CA PRO A 67 0.92 9.40 25.62
C PRO A 67 0.20 8.07 25.40
N ARG A 68 -0.76 8.03 24.46
CA ARG A 68 -1.58 6.85 24.16
C ARG A 68 -0.86 5.79 23.31
N VAL A 69 0.45 5.64 23.47
CA VAL A 69 1.29 4.72 22.68
C VAL A 69 0.82 3.27 22.76
N LYS A 70 0.44 2.80 23.96
CA LYS A 70 -0.06 1.43 24.16
C LYS A 70 -1.40 1.19 23.49
N ASP A 71 -2.27 2.20 23.46
CA ASP A 71 -3.55 2.08 22.78
C ASP A 71 -3.37 2.11 21.26
N LEU A 72 -2.47 2.99 20.76
CA LEU A 72 -2.07 2.99 19.37
C LEU A 72 -1.51 1.63 18.95
N ALA A 73 -0.60 1.05 19.73
CA ALA A 73 -0.05 -0.28 19.44
C ALA A 73 -1.15 -1.37 19.37
N ARG A 74 -2.16 -1.28 20.24
CA ARG A 74 -3.32 -2.19 20.20
C ARG A 74 -4.17 -1.98 18.96
N ALA A 75 -4.41 -0.74 18.55
CA ALA A 75 -5.15 -0.42 17.33
C ALA A 75 -4.40 -0.90 16.09
N VAL A 76 -3.08 -0.69 16.04
CA VAL A 76 -2.19 -1.21 15.00
C VAL A 76 -2.31 -2.73 14.93
N ALA A 77 -2.17 -3.43 16.06
CA ALA A 77 -2.32 -4.89 16.13
C ALA A 77 -3.72 -5.40 15.74
N ALA A 78 -4.77 -4.58 15.85
CA ALA A 78 -6.11 -4.97 15.43
C ALA A 78 -6.25 -5.02 13.90
N ALA A 79 -5.43 -4.27 13.16
CA ALA A 79 -5.41 -4.26 11.69
C ALA A 79 -4.67 -5.46 11.06
N VAL A 80 -4.29 -6.45 11.87
CA VAL A 80 -3.44 -7.58 11.46
C VAL A 80 -4.00 -8.37 10.28
N ILE A 81 -5.32 -8.56 10.21
CA ILE A 81 -5.97 -9.27 9.10
C ILE A 81 -5.87 -8.44 7.82
N ASP A 82 -6.29 -7.18 7.87
CA ASP A 82 -6.36 -6.28 6.71
C ASP A 82 -4.99 -5.98 6.09
N TYR A 83 -3.94 -5.98 6.92
CA TYR A 83 -2.55 -5.81 6.47
C TYR A 83 -1.95 -7.10 5.90
N SER A 84 -2.27 -8.27 6.47
CA SER A 84 -1.49 -9.50 6.23
C SER A 84 -2.15 -10.52 5.31
N ILE A 85 -3.46 -10.44 5.12
CA ILE A 85 -4.23 -11.45 4.40
C ILE A 85 -4.61 -10.92 2.99
N PRO A 86 -4.53 -11.75 1.93
CA PRO A 86 -5.01 -11.38 0.60
C PRO A 86 -6.50 -10.97 0.62
N ARG A 87 -6.86 -10.02 -0.25
CA ARG A 87 -8.23 -9.49 -0.33
C ARG A 87 -9.23 -10.56 -0.73
N SER A 88 -8.84 -11.46 -1.63
CA SER A 88 -9.64 -12.60 -2.07
C SER A 88 -10.01 -13.53 -0.91
N GLU A 89 -9.09 -13.80 0.00
CA GLU A 89 -9.35 -14.63 1.19
C GLU A 89 -10.28 -13.94 2.19
N ILE A 90 -10.11 -12.62 2.40
CA ILE A 90 -11.02 -11.82 3.24
C ILE A 90 -12.44 -11.84 2.64
N LEU A 91 -12.55 -11.67 1.31
CA LEU A 91 -13.82 -11.71 0.59
C LEU A 91 -14.47 -13.11 0.68
N GLU A 92 -13.70 -14.19 0.59
CA GLU A 92 -14.18 -15.55 0.80
C GLU A 92 -14.75 -15.74 2.20
N ALA A 93 -14.02 -15.32 3.24
CA ALA A 93 -14.47 -15.39 4.62
C ALA A 93 -15.76 -14.59 4.87
N HIS A 94 -15.85 -13.40 4.28
CA HIS A 94 -17.05 -12.56 4.32
C HIS A 94 -18.25 -13.25 3.66
N ASN A 95 -18.07 -13.79 2.44
CA ASN A 95 -19.13 -14.50 1.72
C ASN A 95 -19.58 -15.77 2.45
N HIS A 96 -18.65 -16.52 3.05
CA HIS A 96 -18.95 -17.66 3.89
C HIS A 96 -19.84 -17.25 5.06
N MET A 97 -19.47 -16.19 5.79
CA MET A 97 -20.23 -15.70 6.93
C MET A 97 -21.66 -15.29 6.52
N ILE A 98 -21.85 -14.59 5.41
CA ILE A 98 -23.19 -14.24 4.91
C ILE A 98 -24.02 -15.49 4.64
N LYS A 99 -23.43 -16.51 4.00
CA LYS A 99 -24.12 -17.73 3.61
C LYS A 99 -24.47 -18.63 4.80
N THR A 100 -23.56 -18.77 5.76
CA THR A 100 -23.66 -19.79 6.84
C THR A 100 -23.98 -19.19 8.20
N ARG A 101 -23.89 -17.87 8.36
CA ARG A 101 -23.91 -17.14 9.64
C ARG A 101 -22.79 -17.55 10.61
N SER A 102 -21.76 -18.25 10.11
CA SER A 102 -20.62 -18.69 10.91
C SER A 102 -19.45 -17.72 10.78
N THR A 103 -18.82 -17.40 11.90
CA THR A 103 -17.60 -16.57 11.97
C THR A 103 -16.31 -17.39 11.93
N VAL A 104 -16.40 -18.72 11.74
CA VAL A 104 -15.24 -19.63 11.81
C VAL A 104 -14.10 -19.21 10.87
N LYS A 105 -14.44 -18.77 9.65
CA LYS A 105 -13.45 -18.30 8.67
C LYS A 105 -12.70 -17.05 9.13
N TRP A 106 -13.36 -16.13 9.83
CA TRP A 106 -12.68 -14.97 10.41
C TRP A 106 -11.69 -15.37 11.51
N THR A 107 -12.05 -16.34 12.34
CA THR A 107 -11.14 -16.89 13.35
C THR A 107 -9.93 -17.58 12.70
N GLU A 108 -10.14 -18.35 11.64
CA GLU A 108 -9.06 -18.97 10.84
C GLU A 108 -8.12 -17.90 10.26
N LEU A 109 -8.66 -16.82 9.67
CA LEU A 109 -7.87 -15.71 9.16
C LEU A 109 -7.08 -15.00 10.27
N ALA A 110 -7.68 -14.76 11.44
CA ALA A 110 -6.98 -14.15 12.57
C ALA A 110 -5.80 -15.01 13.06
N VAL A 111 -5.96 -16.33 13.09
CA VAL A 111 -4.88 -17.27 13.42
C VAL A 111 -3.81 -17.24 12.35
N LYS A 112 -4.18 -17.34 11.07
CA LYS A 112 -3.26 -17.28 9.93
C LYS A 112 -2.45 -15.97 9.94
N ALA A 113 -3.12 -14.83 10.09
CA ALA A 113 -2.48 -13.51 10.09
C ALA A 113 -1.39 -13.43 11.17
N ARG A 114 -1.70 -13.82 12.42
CA ARG A 114 -0.72 -13.85 13.51
C ARG A 114 0.46 -14.79 13.25
N GLN A 115 0.25 -15.89 12.51
CA GLN A 115 1.32 -16.83 12.19
C GLN A 115 2.30 -16.31 11.13
N LEU A 116 1.89 -15.33 10.31
CA LEU A 116 2.75 -14.70 9.29
C LEU A 116 3.77 -13.74 9.88
N PHE A 117 3.53 -13.22 11.08
CA PHE A 117 4.50 -12.40 11.81
C PHE A 117 5.59 -13.27 12.42
N THR A 118 6.78 -12.70 12.45
CA THR A 118 7.93 -13.33 13.09
C THR A 118 7.86 -13.25 14.62
N SER A 119 8.54 -14.17 15.30
CA SER A 119 8.76 -14.10 16.75
C SER A 119 9.99 -13.28 17.13
N LEU A 120 10.77 -12.81 16.15
CA LEU A 120 11.98 -12.03 16.37
C LEU A 120 11.62 -10.59 16.78
N SER A 121 12.31 -10.06 17.79
CA SER A 121 11.96 -8.78 18.43
C SER A 121 12.40 -7.52 17.66
N GLN A 122 13.07 -7.65 16.50
CA GLN A 122 13.72 -6.54 15.78
C GLN A 122 13.33 -6.44 14.28
N THR A 123 12.14 -6.90 13.91
CA THR A 123 11.86 -7.15 12.48
C THR A 123 11.25 -5.99 11.71
N GLY A 124 11.00 -4.85 12.35
CA GLY A 124 10.41 -3.69 11.67
C GLY A 124 8.94 -3.85 11.29
N GLU A 125 8.36 -5.06 11.34
CA GLU A 125 6.99 -5.38 10.89
C GLU A 125 5.91 -4.51 11.55
N GLY A 126 6.10 -4.13 12.82
CA GLY A 126 5.20 -3.19 13.50
C GLY A 126 5.24 -1.77 12.91
N GLY A 127 6.42 -1.34 12.44
CA GLY A 127 6.60 -0.09 11.70
C GLY A 127 5.98 -0.14 10.31
N GLU A 128 6.09 -1.28 9.61
CA GLU A 128 5.45 -1.51 8.32
C GLU A 128 3.92 -1.45 8.43
N MET A 129 3.35 -2.09 9.45
CA MET A 129 1.91 -2.08 9.69
C MET A 129 1.40 -0.69 10.11
N LEU A 130 2.20 0.06 10.87
CA LEU A 130 1.90 1.46 11.18
C LEU A 130 1.98 2.35 9.92
N LEU A 131 2.97 2.15 9.05
CA LEU A 131 3.04 2.83 7.74
C LEU A 131 1.81 2.52 6.90
N TYR A 132 1.36 1.26 6.85
CA TYR A 132 0.14 0.85 6.17
C TYR A 132 -1.07 1.64 6.65
N LEU A 133 -1.29 1.69 7.96
CA LEU A 133 -2.42 2.40 8.55
C LEU A 133 -2.35 3.91 8.25
N LEU A 134 -1.21 4.55 8.51
CA LEU A 134 -1.06 5.99 8.29
C LEU A 134 -1.24 6.39 6.82
N THR A 135 -0.70 5.59 5.91
CA THR A 135 -0.78 5.85 4.46
C THR A 135 -2.23 5.75 3.97
N GLN A 136 -2.97 4.74 4.43
CA GLN A 136 -4.38 4.59 4.04
C GLN A 136 -5.26 5.63 4.72
N THR A 137 -5.14 5.81 6.04
CA THR A 137 -6.02 6.69 6.81
C THR A 137 -5.77 8.17 6.50
N PHE A 138 -4.52 8.63 6.50
CA PHE A 138 -4.23 10.06 6.34
C PHE A 138 -3.97 10.50 4.91
N LEU A 139 -3.49 9.61 4.03
CA LEU A 139 -3.20 9.96 2.64
C LEU A 139 -4.25 9.41 1.65
N GLY A 140 -5.14 8.52 2.10
CA GLY A 140 -6.13 7.88 1.23
C GLY A 140 -5.49 7.01 0.14
N LEU A 141 -4.26 6.54 0.37
CA LEU A 141 -3.49 5.74 -0.58
C LEU A 141 -3.66 4.25 -0.21
N PRO A 142 -4.46 3.47 -0.96
CA PRO A 142 -4.66 2.05 -0.67
C PRO A 142 -3.40 1.22 -0.95
N GLN A 143 -3.14 0.23 -0.11
CA GLN A 143 -2.15 -0.80 -0.41
C GLN A 143 -2.66 -1.68 -1.56
N VAL A 144 -1.85 -1.89 -2.59
CA VAL A 144 -2.22 -2.67 -3.78
C VAL A 144 -1.52 -4.02 -3.87
N MET A 145 -0.56 -4.29 -2.99
CA MET A 145 0.13 -5.56 -2.90
C MET A 145 0.30 -5.97 -1.44
N CYS A 146 -0.21 -7.16 -1.09
CA CYS A 146 -0.01 -7.77 0.22
C CYS A 146 1.21 -8.70 0.16
N LYS A 147 2.29 -8.36 0.89
CA LYS A 147 3.56 -9.11 0.84
C LYS A 147 3.67 -10.23 1.85
N MET A 148 2.91 -10.15 2.95
CA MET A 148 2.99 -11.12 4.04
C MET A 148 2.78 -12.58 3.59
N PRO A 149 1.86 -12.90 2.67
CA PRO A 149 1.66 -14.26 2.15
C PRO A 149 2.84 -14.78 1.32
N LEU A 150 3.72 -13.91 0.83
CA LEU A 150 4.86 -14.26 -0.02
C LEU A 150 6.10 -14.67 0.78
N LYS A 151 6.05 -14.57 2.13
CA LYS A 151 7.11 -15.05 3.01
C LYS A 151 7.18 -16.59 2.93
N THR A 152 8.28 -17.12 2.40
CA THR A 152 8.52 -18.57 2.32
C THR A 152 8.99 -19.16 3.66
N SER A 153 9.45 -18.33 4.61
CA SER A 153 9.68 -18.70 6.01
C SER A 153 9.47 -17.49 6.94
N LYS A 154 9.18 -17.73 8.23
CA LYS A 154 8.98 -16.67 9.25
C LYS A 154 10.24 -15.85 9.56
N GLU A 155 11.40 -16.35 9.14
CA GLU A 155 12.72 -15.74 9.36
C GLU A 155 13.19 -14.97 8.11
N MET A 156 12.49 -15.09 6.99
CA MET A 156 12.84 -14.37 5.77
C MET A 156 12.30 -12.94 5.83
N HIS A 157 13.24 -11.98 5.89
CA HIS A 157 12.95 -10.59 5.56
C HIS A 157 12.87 -10.43 4.05
N PHE A 158 11.76 -9.86 3.58
CA PHE A 158 11.65 -9.49 2.17
C PHE A 158 12.50 -8.22 1.95
N HIS A 159 13.64 -8.34 1.29
CA HIS A 159 14.44 -7.19 0.88
C HIS A 159 13.75 -6.48 -0.29
N GLY A 160 12.97 -5.44 0.02
CA GLY A 160 12.20 -4.60 -0.90
C GLY A 160 11.45 -3.53 -0.10
N SER A 161 10.58 -2.75 -0.74
CA SER A 161 9.78 -1.72 -0.05
C SER A 161 8.87 -2.32 1.06
N ASP A 162 8.60 -1.58 2.13
CA ASP A 162 7.70 -2.00 3.21
C ASP A 162 6.23 -2.11 2.75
N GLY A 163 5.88 -1.44 1.64
CA GLY A 163 4.56 -1.52 1.03
C GLY A 163 4.50 -0.90 -0.36
N ILE A 164 3.50 -1.29 -1.15
CA ILE A 164 3.21 -0.68 -2.45
C ILE A 164 1.79 -0.14 -2.40
N TYR A 165 1.65 1.15 -2.66
CA TYR A 165 0.36 1.85 -2.70
C TYR A 165 0.11 2.45 -4.07
N ALA A 166 -1.13 2.77 -4.39
CA ALA A 166 -1.45 3.34 -5.70
C ALA A 166 -2.40 4.52 -5.63
N GLN A 167 -2.25 5.42 -6.60
CA GLN A 167 -3.19 6.50 -6.86
C GLN A 167 -3.37 6.67 -8.35
N PHE A 168 -4.58 6.99 -8.78
CA PHE A 168 -4.85 7.39 -10.16
C PHE A 168 -5.33 8.84 -10.22
N ASP A 169 -4.79 9.59 -11.17
CA ASP A 169 -5.20 10.97 -11.45
C ASP A 169 -6.01 10.99 -12.74
N ASN A 170 -7.32 11.24 -12.62
CA ASN A 170 -8.23 11.33 -13.77
C ASN A 170 -7.90 12.47 -14.74
N ASN A 171 -7.27 13.56 -14.30
CA ASN A 171 -6.94 14.69 -15.17
C ASN A 171 -5.73 14.36 -16.04
N THR A 172 -4.67 13.80 -15.44
CA THR A 172 -3.43 13.47 -16.16
C THR A 172 -3.43 12.06 -16.76
N GLN A 173 -4.40 11.23 -16.35
CA GLN A 173 -4.51 9.80 -16.71
C GLN A 173 -3.29 8.99 -16.28
N LYS A 174 -2.65 9.38 -15.17
CA LYS A 174 -1.43 8.76 -14.66
C LYS A 174 -1.73 7.84 -13.47
N LEU A 175 -1.10 6.67 -13.48
CA LEU A 175 -1.06 5.76 -12.33
C LEU A 175 0.25 6.00 -11.58
N SER A 176 0.15 6.41 -10.32
CA SER A 176 1.29 6.53 -9.42
C SER A 176 1.39 5.30 -8.54
N LEU A 177 2.54 4.64 -8.53
CA LEU A 177 2.91 3.63 -7.54
C LEU A 177 3.81 4.28 -6.48
N TYR A 178 3.39 4.17 -5.23
CA TYR A 178 4.12 4.68 -4.08
C TYR A 178 4.85 3.53 -3.40
N TRP A 179 6.17 3.60 -3.39
CA TRP A 179 7.04 2.74 -2.59
C TRP A 179 7.01 3.23 -1.15
N GLY A 180 6.62 2.35 -0.23
CA GLY A 180 6.53 2.62 1.19
C GLY A 180 7.81 2.28 1.93
N GLU A 181 8.28 3.19 2.79
CA GLU A 181 9.41 2.95 3.69
C GLU A 181 9.13 3.50 5.09
N SER A 182 9.26 2.64 6.09
CA SER A 182 9.11 2.96 7.49
C SER A 182 10.46 2.85 8.20
N LYS A 183 10.74 3.81 9.08
CA LYS A 183 11.93 3.79 9.92
C LYS A 183 11.59 4.35 11.30
N LEU A 184 11.76 3.52 12.32
CA LEU A 184 11.57 3.89 13.72
C LEU A 184 12.95 4.10 14.35
N TYR A 185 13.34 5.35 14.61
CA TYR A 185 14.67 5.70 15.14
C TYR A 185 14.57 6.71 16.29
N THR A 186 15.62 6.81 17.08
CA THR A 186 15.69 7.78 18.18
C THR A 186 15.82 9.23 17.70
N SER A 187 16.40 9.48 16.53
CA SER A 187 16.56 10.81 15.92
C SER A 187 15.68 10.96 14.67
N ILE A 188 14.90 12.04 14.62
CA ILE A 188 14.03 12.39 13.48
C ILE A 188 14.86 12.58 12.21
N ASP A 189 15.93 13.36 12.28
CA ASP A 189 16.76 13.68 11.12
C ASP A 189 17.35 12.40 10.51
N ASN A 190 17.89 11.52 11.37
CA ASN A 190 18.39 10.23 10.94
C ASN A 190 17.28 9.33 10.37
N ALA A 191 16.09 9.34 10.98
CA ALA A 191 14.96 8.56 10.49
C ALA A 191 14.55 8.98 9.07
N ILE A 192 14.40 10.29 8.85
CA ILE A 192 14.03 10.86 7.56
C ILE A 192 15.10 10.56 6.52
N SER A 193 16.37 10.82 6.82
CA SER A 193 17.48 10.55 5.89
C SER A 193 17.53 9.07 5.51
N LYS A 194 17.37 8.15 6.48
CA LYS A 194 17.36 6.70 6.20
C LYS A 194 16.15 6.27 5.36
N CYS A 195 14.97 6.82 5.62
CA CYS A 195 13.79 6.58 4.77
C CYS A 195 14.05 7.02 3.32
N LEU A 196 14.58 8.23 3.13
CA LEU A 196 14.84 8.77 1.79
C LEU A 196 15.95 7.99 1.07
N ASP A 197 17.01 7.59 1.78
CA ASP A 197 18.08 6.74 1.24
C ASP A 197 17.54 5.37 0.80
N SER A 198 16.63 4.76 1.57
CA SER A 198 15.97 3.51 1.21
C SER A 198 15.06 3.64 0.00
N LEU A 199 14.38 4.78 -0.17
CA LEU A 199 13.52 5.05 -1.33
C LEU A 199 14.30 5.38 -2.61
N LYS A 200 15.52 5.93 -2.48
CA LYS A 200 16.31 6.45 -3.60
C LYS A 200 16.44 5.45 -4.78
N PRO A 201 16.78 4.16 -4.59
CA PRO A 201 16.87 3.20 -5.70
C PRO A 201 15.53 2.97 -6.40
N PHE A 202 14.40 3.11 -5.69
CA PHE A 202 13.08 2.92 -6.28
C PHE A 202 12.56 4.14 -7.07
N LEU A 203 13.24 5.29 -6.96
CA LEU A 203 12.79 6.55 -7.57
C LEU A 203 13.74 7.10 -8.63
N ILE A 204 15.04 6.83 -8.51
CA ILE A 204 16.08 7.45 -9.35
C ILE A 204 16.72 6.45 -10.29
N ASP A 205 16.63 5.14 -10.01
CA ASP A 205 17.24 4.13 -10.87
C ASP A 205 16.65 4.17 -12.29
N ASP A 206 17.52 4.08 -13.30
CA ASP A 206 17.20 4.28 -14.72
C ASP A 206 16.41 3.10 -15.33
N GLY A 207 16.07 2.10 -14.49
CA GLY A 207 15.30 0.92 -14.85
C GLY A 207 16.15 -0.20 -15.46
N GLY A 208 15.47 -1.26 -15.93
CA GLY A 208 16.11 -2.45 -16.50
C GLY A 208 15.95 -3.70 -15.62
N THR A 209 16.48 -4.83 -16.11
CA THR A 209 16.33 -6.17 -15.52
C THR A 209 16.95 -6.35 -14.14
N ASP A 210 17.83 -5.43 -13.74
CA ASP A 210 18.52 -5.45 -12.44
C ASP A 210 18.10 -4.27 -11.54
N SER A 211 17.07 -3.51 -11.94
CA SER A 211 16.64 -2.36 -11.16
C SER A 211 15.99 -2.77 -9.84
N ALA A 212 16.12 -1.94 -8.81
CA ALA A 212 15.53 -2.20 -7.49
C ALA A 212 14.00 -2.42 -7.56
N GLN A 213 13.36 -1.84 -8.57
CA GLN A 213 11.91 -1.90 -8.78
C GLN A 213 11.48 -3.19 -9.48
N ASP A 214 12.32 -3.80 -10.32
CA ASP A 214 11.87 -4.86 -11.24
C ASP A 214 11.35 -6.10 -10.49
N ARG A 215 12.03 -6.49 -9.41
CA ARG A 215 11.61 -7.61 -8.55
C ARG A 215 10.25 -7.36 -7.90
N ASP A 216 10.05 -6.20 -7.29
CA ASP A 216 8.78 -5.83 -6.65
C ASP A 216 7.65 -5.72 -7.67
N LEU A 217 7.92 -5.16 -8.86
CA LEU A 217 6.94 -5.06 -9.95
C LEU A 217 6.60 -6.44 -10.52
N GLN A 218 7.57 -7.34 -10.65
CA GLN A 218 7.32 -8.72 -11.06
C GLN A 218 6.41 -9.41 -10.05
N LEU A 219 6.75 -9.35 -8.76
CA LEU A 219 5.90 -9.93 -7.72
C LEU A 219 4.51 -9.32 -7.69
N PHE A 220 4.40 -8.00 -7.91
CA PHE A 220 3.10 -7.36 -7.99
C PHE A 220 2.28 -7.87 -9.18
N ARG A 221 2.88 -8.04 -10.37
CA ARG A 221 2.21 -8.61 -11.54
C ARG A 221 1.76 -10.05 -11.29
N ASP A 222 2.59 -10.85 -10.64
CA ASP A 222 2.35 -12.29 -10.42
C ASP A 222 1.33 -12.56 -9.30
N ASN A 223 1.15 -11.61 -8.37
CA ASN A 223 0.34 -11.79 -7.16
C ASN A 223 -0.71 -10.68 -6.98
N ILE A 224 -1.17 -10.07 -8.09
CA ILE A 224 -2.22 -9.06 -8.02
C ILE A 224 -3.52 -9.67 -7.47
N ASP A 225 -4.08 -9.04 -6.44
CA ASP A 225 -5.33 -9.47 -5.79
C ASP A 225 -6.11 -8.23 -5.35
N LEU A 226 -6.83 -7.63 -6.29
CA LEU A 226 -7.65 -6.44 -6.06
C LEU A 226 -9.15 -6.78 -6.03
N CYS A 227 -9.51 -8.06 -6.27
CA CYS A 227 -10.89 -8.55 -6.30
C CYS A 227 -11.80 -7.81 -7.31
N ASP A 228 -11.20 -7.19 -8.33
CA ASP A 228 -11.89 -6.54 -9.45
C ASP A 228 -11.11 -6.82 -10.73
N PRO A 229 -11.53 -7.79 -11.57
CA PRO A 229 -10.80 -8.20 -12.77
C PRO A 229 -10.53 -7.06 -13.76
N LEU A 230 -11.41 -6.07 -13.84
CA LEU A 230 -11.21 -4.92 -14.73
C LEU A 230 -10.15 -3.98 -14.16
N LEU A 231 -10.11 -3.81 -12.84
CA LEU A 231 -9.09 -3.04 -12.16
C LEU A 231 -7.72 -3.72 -12.28
N GLU A 232 -7.65 -5.04 -12.03
CA GLU A 232 -6.42 -5.83 -12.15
C GLU A 232 -5.87 -5.76 -13.57
N GLN A 233 -6.72 -5.93 -14.58
CA GLN A 233 -6.30 -5.79 -15.97
C GLN A 233 -5.80 -4.38 -16.29
N ALA A 234 -6.38 -3.34 -15.68
CA ALA A 234 -5.89 -1.97 -15.84
C ALA A 234 -4.48 -1.83 -15.24
N PHE A 235 -4.24 -2.30 -14.02
CA PHE A 235 -2.91 -2.32 -13.40
C PHE A 235 -1.90 -3.08 -14.25
N LEU A 236 -2.23 -4.29 -14.71
CA LEU A 236 -1.36 -5.08 -15.59
C LEU A 236 -1.02 -4.35 -16.90
N ASN A 237 -1.96 -3.58 -17.46
CA ASN A 237 -1.68 -2.73 -18.63
C ASN A 237 -0.72 -1.58 -18.29
N TYR A 238 -0.87 -0.91 -17.15
CA TYR A 238 0.08 0.13 -16.71
C TYR A 238 1.47 -0.44 -16.41
N LEU A 239 1.54 -1.68 -15.91
CA LEU A 239 2.78 -2.36 -15.56
C LEU A 239 3.47 -3.05 -16.74
N ASN A 240 2.86 -3.10 -17.92
CA ASN A 240 3.40 -3.77 -19.10
C ASN A 240 4.22 -2.80 -19.97
N PRO A 241 5.55 -2.95 -20.09
CA PRO A 241 6.39 -2.05 -20.91
C PRO A 241 5.99 -1.95 -22.38
N LYS A 242 5.27 -2.95 -22.92
CA LYS A 242 4.76 -2.94 -24.30
C LYS A 242 3.45 -2.18 -24.45
N SER A 243 2.81 -1.79 -23.35
CA SER A 243 1.54 -1.06 -23.36
C SER A 243 1.75 0.46 -23.49
N PRO A 244 0.92 1.18 -24.27
CA PRO A 244 0.95 2.64 -24.30
C PRO A 244 0.74 3.31 -22.92
N THR A 245 0.01 2.66 -22.01
CA THR A 245 -0.27 3.16 -20.66
C THR A 245 0.96 3.14 -19.75
N PHE A 246 2.00 2.35 -20.07
CA PHE A 246 3.25 2.33 -19.31
C PHE A 246 3.92 3.71 -19.25
N LYS A 247 3.78 4.52 -20.32
CA LYS A 247 4.29 5.91 -20.37
C LYS A 247 3.60 6.84 -19.38
N LYS A 248 2.51 6.38 -18.76
CA LYS A 248 1.73 7.11 -17.76
C LYS A 248 1.86 6.49 -16.35
N LEU A 249 2.75 5.52 -16.19
CA LEU A 249 3.16 5.01 -14.88
C LEU A 249 4.19 5.97 -14.26
N GLU A 250 3.99 6.36 -13.02
CA GLU A 250 4.93 7.16 -12.23
C GLU A 250 5.32 6.41 -10.96
N TYR A 251 6.61 6.47 -10.61
CA TYR A 251 7.09 6.01 -9.31
C TYR A 251 7.20 7.18 -8.34
N ARG A 252 6.70 6.97 -7.13
CA ARG A 252 6.70 7.93 -6.03
C ARG A 252 7.11 7.22 -4.75
N GLY A 253 7.50 7.99 -3.74
CA GLY A 253 7.83 7.47 -2.42
C GLY A 253 6.81 7.94 -1.40
N VAL A 254 6.49 7.08 -0.44
CA VAL A 254 5.82 7.45 0.81
C VAL A 254 6.69 6.92 1.95
N SER A 255 6.96 7.76 2.93
CA SER A 255 7.73 7.31 4.09
C SER A 255 7.18 7.82 5.40
N TYR A 256 7.43 7.05 6.44
CA TYR A 256 7.04 7.37 7.80
C TYR A 256 8.23 7.24 8.74
N SER A 257 8.39 8.26 9.59
CA SER A 257 9.46 8.35 10.56
C SER A 257 8.90 8.75 11.91
N VAL A 258 9.30 8.03 12.97
CA VAL A 258 8.93 8.34 14.36
C VAL A 258 10.20 8.57 15.16
N PRO A 259 10.32 9.69 15.89
CA PRO A 259 11.28 9.79 16.97
C PRO A 259 10.87 8.87 18.13
N ILE A 260 11.69 7.89 18.45
CA ILE A 260 11.61 7.15 19.71
C ILE A 260 12.51 7.88 20.71
N GLY A 261 11.93 8.82 21.46
CA GLY A 261 12.58 9.52 22.57
C GLY A 261 12.17 8.96 23.92
#